data_AF-M6UB43-F1
#
_entry.id   AF-M6UB43-F1
#
_cell.length_a   1.000
_cell.length_b   1.000
_cell.length_c   1.000
_cell.angle_alpha   90.00
_cell.angle_beta   90.00
_cell.angle_gamma   90.00
#
_symmetry.space_group_name_H-M   'P 1'
#
loop_
_entity.id
_entity.type
_entity.pdbx_description
1 polymer ?
#
loop_
_entity_poly.entity_id
_entity_poly.type
_entity_poly.pdbx_seq_one_letter_code
_entity_poly.pdbx_strand_id
1 'polypeptide(L)'
;MFSKYKIIIYKILKSQKNPFNSFQVASNILLVILFIFSINIFLKNIDYSKDVKLSLLSLNPCYSSYQEYKTCFLNIINPIEHSNNLLERTNFSLNNVNLDKKLLNILGHSSVDIYPWELSEVEKYNLNWKSRPTFQSYISYTPWIDMQNNRFWNSQERPKFILWDTKLGIKSIDDRYLFNDEPISIITILTNYKPVIQEFRHILLKLRNEPILIKHPPTHFFVNGPSIFNGKFNENIEVPISDSNCIIRVKIKFNYTLKGNLKNFLFRADAQGIVFNFHHTPEKKFFRLIPKNSISGIWINPLITELNLYTLDIENILKTKHNVKSFMIITEDKKMLKGFQYQWEYLCPKDIKGK
;
A
#
# COMPACT_ATOMS: atom_id res chain seq x y z
N MET A 1 -19.12 -30.91 -30.91
CA MET A 1 -18.22 -30.91 -29.72
C MET A 1 -18.74 -30.09 -28.54
N PHE A 2 -19.37 -28.92 -28.74
CA PHE A 2 -19.82 -28.03 -27.65
C PHE A 2 -20.93 -28.56 -26.71
N SER A 3 -21.74 -29.55 -27.10
CA SER A 3 -22.85 -30.02 -26.24
C SER A 3 -22.40 -30.94 -25.09
N LYS A 4 -21.31 -31.71 -25.27
CA LYS A 4 -20.76 -32.58 -24.21
C LYS A 4 -20.06 -31.79 -23.10
N TYR A 5 -19.45 -30.64 -23.42
CA TYR A 5 -18.78 -29.77 -22.44
C TYR A 5 -19.76 -29.01 -21.53
N LYS A 6 -20.94 -28.62 -22.03
CA LYS A 6 -22.01 -28.04 -21.20
C LYS A 6 -22.47 -28.98 -20.09
N ILE A 7 -22.53 -30.29 -20.37
CA ILE A 7 -22.95 -31.31 -19.41
C ILE A 7 -21.89 -31.54 -18.32
N ILE A 8 -20.60 -31.47 -18.67
CA ILE A 8 -19.50 -31.63 -17.71
C ILE A 8 -19.42 -30.41 -16.78
N ILE A 9 -19.49 -29.19 -17.32
CA ILE A 9 -19.50 -27.95 -16.54
C ILE A 9 -20.72 -27.91 -15.61
N TYR A 10 -21.90 -28.30 -16.10
CA TYR A 10 -23.13 -28.37 -15.30
C TYR A 10 -23.05 -29.42 -14.17
N LYS A 11 -22.43 -30.58 -14.41
CA LYS A 11 -22.22 -31.61 -13.39
C LYS A 11 -21.21 -31.19 -12.31
N ILE A 12 -20.16 -30.44 -12.68
CA ILE A 12 -19.17 -29.89 -11.74
C ILE A 12 -19.82 -28.82 -10.84
N LEU A 13 -20.64 -27.94 -11.42
CA LEU A 13 -21.37 -26.89 -10.68
C LEU A 13 -22.42 -27.45 -9.71
N LYS A 14 -23.05 -28.59 -10.02
CA LYS A 14 -24.07 -29.21 -9.17
C LYS A 14 -23.50 -30.05 -8.01
N SER A 15 -22.21 -30.39 -8.04
CA SER A 15 -21.61 -31.38 -7.14
C SER A 15 -21.09 -30.82 -5.81
N GLN A 16 -21.01 -29.50 -5.58
CA GLN A 16 -20.23 -28.98 -4.44
C GLN A 16 -20.91 -27.82 -3.68
N LYS A 17 -20.96 -27.98 -2.35
CA LYS A 17 -21.76 -27.23 -1.37
C LYS A 17 -21.40 -25.75 -1.17
N ASN A 18 -20.52 -25.14 -1.98
CA ASN A 18 -20.16 -23.72 -1.82
C ASN A 18 -19.96 -23.02 -3.19
N PRO A 19 -20.91 -22.18 -3.65
CA PRO A 19 -20.95 -21.65 -5.02
C PRO A 19 -19.97 -20.50 -5.32
N PHE A 20 -19.46 -19.78 -4.30
CA PHE A 20 -18.58 -18.61 -4.51
C PHE A 20 -17.15 -18.97 -4.92
N ASN A 21 -16.51 -19.92 -4.22
CA ASN A 21 -15.13 -20.34 -4.55
C ASN A 21 -15.06 -21.17 -5.83
N SER A 22 -16.12 -21.91 -6.16
CA SER A 22 -16.17 -22.78 -7.34
C SER A 22 -16.33 -22.01 -8.65
N PHE A 23 -17.09 -20.90 -8.64
CA PHE A 23 -17.26 -20.03 -9.79
C PHE A 23 -15.96 -19.30 -10.15
N GLN A 24 -15.20 -18.87 -9.14
CA GLN A 24 -13.92 -18.19 -9.33
C GLN A 24 -12.84 -19.11 -9.91
N VAL A 25 -12.82 -20.39 -9.50
CA VAL A 25 -11.90 -21.40 -10.07
C VAL A 25 -12.25 -21.73 -11.52
N ALA A 26 -13.54 -21.93 -11.85
CA ALA A 26 -13.97 -22.20 -13.21
C ALA A 26 -13.72 -21.00 -14.16
N SER A 27 -13.92 -19.78 -13.67
CA SER A 27 -13.66 -18.54 -14.40
C SER A 27 -12.16 -18.34 -14.68
N ASN A 28 -11.30 -18.58 -13.69
CA ASN A 28 -9.85 -18.50 -13.87
C ASN A 28 -9.32 -19.55 -14.86
N ILE A 29 -9.85 -20.77 -14.83
CA ILE A 29 -9.50 -21.81 -15.81
C ILE A 29 -9.96 -21.40 -17.21
N LEU A 30 -11.16 -20.84 -17.35
CA LEU A 30 -11.67 -20.35 -18.63
C LEU A 30 -10.82 -19.18 -19.17
N LEU A 31 -10.40 -18.25 -18.32
CA LEU A 31 -9.51 -17.14 -18.69
C LEU A 31 -8.13 -17.62 -19.11
N VAL A 32 -7.56 -18.63 -18.43
CA VAL A 32 -6.29 -19.25 -18.83
C VAL A 32 -6.43 -19.96 -20.18
N ILE A 33 -7.55 -20.67 -20.41
CA ILE A 33 -7.83 -21.31 -21.70
C ILE A 33 -7.98 -20.25 -22.79
N LEU A 34 -8.76 -19.19 -22.55
CA LEU A 34 -8.94 -18.08 -23.50
C LEU A 34 -7.64 -17.33 -23.77
N PHE A 35 -6.78 -17.16 -22.77
CA PHE A 35 -5.45 -16.56 -22.91
C PHE A 35 -4.54 -17.45 -23.77
N ILE A 36 -4.48 -18.76 -23.52
CA ILE A 36 -3.73 -19.73 -24.33
C ILE A 36 -4.26 -19.79 -25.78
N PHE A 37 -5.57 -19.68 -25.98
CA PHE A 37 -6.18 -19.63 -27.32
C PHE A 37 -5.92 -18.30 -28.04
N SER A 38 -5.92 -17.18 -27.31
CA SER A 38 -5.63 -15.85 -27.86
C SER A 38 -4.18 -15.72 -28.34
N ILE A 39 -3.22 -16.33 -27.64
CA ILE A 39 -1.81 -16.42 -28.03
C ILE A 39 -1.62 -17.22 -29.33
N ASN A 40 -2.41 -18.27 -29.55
CA ASN A 40 -2.24 -19.16 -30.70
C ASN A 40 -2.99 -18.74 -31.97
N ILE A 41 -4.05 -17.92 -31.87
CA ILE A 41 -4.92 -17.63 -33.02
C ILE A 41 -4.90 -16.14 -33.44
N PHE A 42 -4.57 -15.19 -32.54
CA PHE A 42 -4.89 -13.77 -32.78
C PHE A 42 -3.71 -12.77 -32.84
N LEU A 43 -2.47 -13.19 -32.59
CA LEU A 43 -1.34 -12.26 -32.47
C LEU A 43 -0.58 -11.93 -33.77
N LYS A 44 -1.12 -12.26 -34.95
CA LYS A 44 -0.37 -12.00 -36.21
C LYS A 44 -0.83 -10.81 -37.05
N ASN A 45 -2.07 -10.32 -36.96
CA ASN A 45 -2.63 -9.43 -37.99
C ASN A 45 -3.51 -8.26 -37.51
N ILE A 46 -3.30 -7.68 -36.32
CA ILE A 46 -4.06 -6.49 -35.90
C ILE A 46 -3.13 -5.34 -35.61
N ASP A 47 -3.27 -4.27 -36.41
CA ASP A 47 -2.63 -2.98 -36.21
C ASP A 47 -3.28 -2.32 -34.98
N TYR A 48 -2.53 -2.26 -33.87
CA TYR A 48 -3.03 -1.86 -32.57
C TYR A 48 -3.19 -0.33 -32.50
N SER A 49 -4.34 0.18 -32.96
CA SER A 49 -4.74 1.56 -32.68
C SER A 49 -4.98 1.76 -31.18
N LYS A 50 -4.73 3.00 -30.73
CA LYS A 50 -4.69 3.46 -29.33
C LYS A 50 -5.99 3.17 -28.55
N ASP A 51 -7.11 2.98 -29.26
CA ASP A 51 -8.45 2.90 -28.69
C ASP A 51 -8.82 1.50 -28.17
N VAL A 52 -8.26 0.42 -28.75
CA VAL A 52 -8.51 -0.96 -28.29
C VAL A 52 -7.76 -1.30 -26.99
N LYS A 53 -6.66 -0.59 -26.71
CA LYS A 53 -5.95 -0.74 -25.42
C LYS A 53 -6.79 -0.26 -24.24
N LEU A 54 -7.61 0.78 -24.44
CA LEU A 54 -8.53 1.29 -23.41
C LEU A 54 -9.71 0.34 -23.17
N SER A 55 -10.23 -0.32 -24.20
CA SER A 55 -11.35 -1.27 -24.07
C SER A 55 -10.96 -2.62 -23.46
N LEU A 56 -9.70 -3.05 -23.56
CA LEU A 56 -9.21 -4.26 -22.89
C LEU A 56 -8.86 -4.02 -21.41
N LEU A 57 -8.49 -2.78 -21.04
CA LEU A 57 -8.23 -2.39 -19.64
C LEU A 57 -9.51 -2.31 -18.79
N SER A 58 -10.68 -2.19 -19.40
CA SER A 58 -11.99 -2.18 -18.70
C SER A 58 -12.53 -3.58 -18.39
N LEU A 59 -11.82 -4.66 -18.76
CA LEU A 59 -12.27 -6.05 -18.60
C LEU A 59 -11.95 -6.69 -17.23
N ASN A 60 -12.01 -5.95 -16.13
CA ASN A 60 -11.78 -6.51 -14.78
C ASN A 60 -12.84 -6.04 -13.78
N PRO A 61 -13.47 -6.94 -13.00
CA PRO A 61 -14.26 -8.10 -13.35
C PRO A 61 -15.77 -7.72 -13.35
N CYS A 62 -16.42 -7.65 -14.51
CA CYS A 62 -17.88 -7.48 -14.64
C CYS A 62 -18.62 -8.79 -14.24
N TYR A 63 -18.66 -9.15 -12.96
CA TYR A 63 -19.15 -10.49 -12.54
C TYR A 63 -20.01 -10.53 -11.26
N SER A 64 -20.64 -9.43 -10.83
CA SER A 64 -21.60 -9.50 -9.70
C SER A 64 -23.04 -9.77 -10.15
N SER A 65 -23.46 -9.30 -11.35
CA SER A 65 -24.84 -9.47 -11.83
C SER A 65 -25.01 -9.46 -13.36
N TYR A 66 -26.13 -9.99 -13.87
CA TYR A 66 -26.50 -9.94 -15.29
C TYR A 66 -26.62 -8.49 -15.82
N GLN A 67 -27.08 -7.57 -14.96
CA GLN A 67 -27.18 -6.15 -15.32
C GLN A 67 -25.80 -5.52 -15.55
N GLU A 68 -24.84 -5.81 -14.68
CA GLU A 68 -23.45 -5.36 -14.87
C GLU A 68 -22.83 -5.93 -16.13
N TYR A 69 -23.08 -7.21 -16.45
CA TYR A 69 -22.63 -7.82 -17.69
C TYR A 69 -23.22 -7.12 -18.92
N LYS A 70 -24.53 -6.85 -18.92
CA LYS A 70 -25.21 -6.13 -20.02
C LYS A 70 -24.63 -4.73 -20.22
N THR A 71 -24.46 -3.97 -19.14
CA THR A 71 -23.86 -2.63 -19.19
C THR A 71 -22.41 -2.69 -19.71
N CYS A 72 -21.62 -3.65 -19.23
CA CYS A 72 -20.23 -3.85 -19.66
C CYS A 72 -20.13 -4.23 -21.14
N PHE A 73 -21.00 -5.12 -21.62
CA PHE A 73 -21.09 -5.50 -23.02
C PHE A 73 -21.54 -4.32 -23.91
N LEU A 74 -22.51 -3.52 -23.48
CA LEU A 74 -22.93 -2.31 -24.19
C LEU A 74 -21.80 -1.27 -24.26
N ASN A 75 -21.02 -1.10 -23.19
CA ASN A 75 -19.86 -0.21 -23.17
C ASN A 75 -18.76 -0.64 -24.16
N ILE A 76 -18.59 -1.95 -24.38
CA ILE A 76 -17.66 -2.48 -25.37
C ILE A 76 -18.15 -2.20 -26.80
N ILE A 77 -19.47 -2.27 -27.03
CA ILE A 77 -20.07 -2.05 -28.36
C ILE A 77 -20.13 -0.56 -28.71
N ASN A 78 -20.31 0.33 -27.72
CA ASN A 78 -20.31 1.77 -27.91
C ASN A 78 -19.23 2.49 -27.07
N PRO A 79 -17.95 2.34 -27.43
CA PRO A 79 -16.84 2.88 -26.63
C PRO A 79 -16.83 4.41 -26.58
N ILE A 80 -17.33 5.10 -27.61
CA ILE A 80 -17.38 6.56 -27.66
C ILE A 80 -18.42 7.10 -26.67
N GLU A 81 -19.65 6.56 -26.72
CA GLU A 81 -20.70 6.94 -25.76
C GLU A 81 -20.28 6.64 -24.33
N HIS A 82 -19.66 5.47 -24.11
CA HIS A 82 -19.11 5.11 -22.81
C HIS A 82 -18.04 6.09 -22.32
N SER A 83 -17.10 6.47 -23.19
CA SER A 83 -16.06 7.45 -22.88
C SER A 83 -16.65 8.81 -22.52
N ASN A 84 -17.65 9.29 -23.28
CA ASN A 84 -18.32 10.56 -22.99
C ASN A 84 -19.03 10.52 -21.63
N ASN A 85 -19.73 9.42 -21.33
CA ASN A 85 -20.36 9.24 -20.03
C ASN A 85 -19.34 9.22 -18.88
N LEU A 86 -18.19 8.56 -19.05
CA LEU A 86 -17.11 8.59 -18.06
C LEU A 86 -16.57 10.00 -17.84
N LEU A 87 -16.40 10.79 -18.90
CA LEU A 87 -15.96 12.18 -18.81
C LEU A 87 -16.98 13.05 -18.06
N GLU A 88 -18.28 12.92 -18.37
CA GLU A 88 -19.34 13.63 -17.64
C GLU A 88 -19.36 13.28 -16.15
N ARG A 89 -19.28 11.98 -15.81
CA ARG A 89 -19.24 11.51 -14.42
C ARG A 89 -17.98 11.98 -13.70
N THR A 90 -16.85 12.03 -14.39
CA THR A 90 -15.59 12.55 -13.85
C THR A 90 -15.74 14.04 -13.56
N ASN A 91 -16.20 14.84 -14.53
CA ASN A 91 -16.45 16.27 -14.36
C ASN A 91 -17.41 16.57 -13.20
N PHE A 92 -18.49 15.79 -13.10
CA PHE A 92 -19.42 15.90 -11.98
C PHE A 92 -18.74 15.58 -10.64
N SER A 93 -17.93 14.52 -10.57
CA SER A 93 -17.21 14.14 -9.35
C SER A 93 -16.17 15.18 -8.94
N LEU A 94 -15.47 15.78 -9.91
CA LEU A 94 -14.49 16.85 -9.70
C LEU A 94 -15.12 18.14 -9.15
N ASN A 95 -16.43 18.34 -9.26
CA ASN A 95 -17.11 19.49 -8.62
C ASN A 95 -17.12 19.39 -7.09
N ASN A 96 -17.02 18.18 -6.54
CA ASN A 96 -16.98 17.95 -5.09
C ASN A 96 -15.55 17.96 -4.53
N VAL A 97 -14.54 18.07 -5.40
CA VAL A 97 -13.14 18.15 -4.99
C VAL A 97 -12.83 19.59 -4.64
N ASN A 98 -12.42 19.80 -3.39
CA ASN A 98 -12.05 21.11 -2.88
C ASN A 98 -10.71 21.05 -2.14
N LEU A 99 -9.79 21.91 -2.54
CA LEU A 99 -8.50 22.15 -1.90
C LEU A 99 -8.46 23.59 -1.39
N ASP A 100 -7.95 23.79 -0.17
CA ASP A 100 -7.94 25.12 0.45
C ASP A 100 -7.13 26.14 -0.39
N LYS A 101 -7.66 27.37 -0.51
CA LYS A 101 -7.02 28.43 -1.31
C LYS A 101 -5.62 28.78 -0.79
N LYS A 102 -5.38 28.71 0.51
CA LYS A 102 -4.04 28.95 1.07
C LYS A 102 -3.05 27.89 0.63
N LEU A 103 -3.46 26.62 0.58
CA LEU A 103 -2.62 25.52 0.06
C LEU A 103 -2.28 25.77 -1.41
N LEU A 104 -3.29 26.10 -2.23
CA LEU A 104 -3.09 26.43 -3.65
C LEU A 104 -2.13 27.61 -3.84
N ASN A 105 -2.25 28.66 -3.03
CA ASN A 105 -1.37 29.82 -3.09
C ASN A 105 0.09 29.46 -2.75
N ILE A 106 0.32 28.57 -1.77
CA ILE A 106 1.66 28.12 -1.38
C ILE A 106 2.26 27.19 -2.45
N LEU A 107 1.44 26.29 -3.00
CA LEU A 107 1.84 25.38 -4.08
C LEU A 107 2.25 26.17 -5.33
N GLY A 108 1.42 27.13 -5.75
CA GLY A 108 1.58 27.84 -7.02
C GLY A 108 1.76 26.84 -8.17
N HIS A 109 2.80 27.03 -8.99
CA HIS A 109 3.19 26.08 -10.06
C HIS A 109 4.33 25.12 -9.65
N SER A 110 4.65 25.04 -8.36
CA SER A 110 5.71 24.15 -7.88
C SER A 110 5.35 22.69 -8.08
N SER A 111 6.36 21.83 -8.30
CA SER A 111 6.14 20.40 -8.42
C SER A 111 5.60 19.80 -7.12
N VAL A 112 4.59 18.95 -7.24
CA VAL A 112 3.91 18.30 -6.12
C VAL A 112 3.69 16.82 -6.41
N ASP A 113 3.79 15.96 -5.39
CA ASP A 113 3.20 14.62 -5.43
C ASP A 113 2.08 14.51 -4.40
N ILE A 114 1.14 13.60 -4.62
CA ILE A 114 0.05 13.35 -3.68
C ILE A 114 0.39 12.12 -2.84
N TYR A 115 0.21 12.24 -1.53
CA TYR A 115 0.33 11.12 -0.61
C TYR A 115 -0.94 11.02 0.23
N PRO A 116 -1.47 9.84 0.52
CA PRO A 116 -1.05 8.54 -0.01
C PRO A 116 -1.72 8.12 -1.35
N TRP A 117 -2.84 8.73 -1.79
CA TRP A 117 -3.57 8.28 -3.01
C TRP A 117 -4.58 9.24 -3.69
N GLU A 118 -4.85 10.46 -3.18
CA GLU A 118 -5.96 11.32 -3.65
C GLU A 118 -5.67 12.07 -4.97
N LEU A 119 -5.75 11.38 -6.10
CA LEU A 119 -5.39 11.95 -7.41
C LEU A 119 -6.40 12.96 -7.98
N SER A 120 -7.63 13.00 -7.46
CA SER A 120 -8.67 13.88 -8.02
C SER A 120 -8.32 15.37 -7.94
N GLU A 121 -7.49 15.74 -6.97
CA GLU A 121 -7.01 17.10 -6.75
C GLU A 121 -6.00 17.55 -7.80
N VAL A 122 -5.21 16.61 -8.35
CA VAL A 122 -4.29 16.88 -9.45
C VAL A 122 -5.05 17.35 -10.68
N GLU A 123 -6.10 16.60 -11.04
CA GLU A 123 -6.92 16.91 -12.22
C GLU A 123 -7.72 18.20 -12.02
N LYS A 124 -8.41 18.34 -10.87
CA LYS A 124 -9.27 19.50 -10.58
C LYS A 124 -8.51 20.83 -10.67
N TYR A 125 -7.29 20.87 -10.15
CA TYR A 125 -6.51 22.10 -10.01
C TYR A 125 -5.34 22.17 -10.98
N ASN A 126 -5.23 21.22 -11.92
CA ASN A 126 -4.14 21.12 -12.89
C ASN A 126 -2.76 21.27 -12.22
N LEU A 127 -2.56 20.54 -11.12
CA LEU A 127 -1.34 20.63 -10.33
C LEU A 127 -0.14 20.14 -11.15
N ASN A 128 1.04 20.73 -10.93
CA ASN A 128 2.29 20.28 -11.53
C ASN A 128 2.74 18.94 -10.90
N TRP A 129 2.06 17.86 -11.26
CA TRP A 129 2.19 16.57 -10.61
C TRP A 129 3.44 15.83 -11.06
N LYS A 130 4.31 15.53 -10.10
CA LYS A 130 5.50 14.67 -10.26
C LYS A 130 5.23 13.34 -9.59
N SER A 131 4.66 12.41 -10.36
CA SER A 131 4.25 11.10 -9.89
C SER A 131 5.44 10.21 -9.53
N ARG A 132 5.40 9.60 -8.34
CA ARG A 132 6.30 8.50 -7.98
C ARG A 132 5.93 7.22 -8.75
N PRO A 133 6.87 6.26 -8.97
CA PRO A 133 6.61 5.04 -9.71
C PRO A 133 5.35 4.28 -9.28
N THR A 134 5.08 4.28 -7.98
CA THR A 134 3.88 3.69 -7.38
C THR A 134 3.11 4.77 -6.63
N PHE A 135 2.24 5.48 -7.35
CA PHE A 135 1.53 6.68 -6.87
C PHE A 135 0.46 6.43 -5.80
N GLN A 136 0.03 5.18 -5.62
CA GLN A 136 -0.87 4.77 -4.55
C GLN A 136 -0.07 4.00 -3.50
N SER A 137 0.12 4.54 -2.29
CA SER A 137 0.99 3.92 -1.29
C SER A 137 0.58 2.48 -0.92
N TYR A 138 -0.72 2.20 -0.90
CA TYR A 138 -1.22 0.89 -0.51
C TYR A 138 -0.87 -0.27 -1.47
N ILE A 139 -0.45 0.04 -2.71
CA ILE A 139 0.03 -0.97 -3.67
C ILE A 139 1.54 -1.21 -3.59
N SER A 140 2.29 -0.49 -2.75
CA SER A 140 3.71 -0.73 -2.47
C SER A 140 3.94 -1.91 -1.52
N TYR A 141 3.16 -2.99 -1.66
CA TYR A 141 3.10 -4.13 -0.73
C TYR A 141 4.30 -5.08 -0.81
N THR A 142 5.36 -4.73 -1.55
CA THR A 142 6.61 -5.50 -1.59
C THR A 142 7.81 -4.59 -1.42
N PRO A 143 8.91 -5.10 -0.84
CA PRO A 143 10.13 -4.30 -0.65
C PRO A 143 10.72 -3.76 -1.95
N TRP A 144 10.59 -4.50 -3.06
CA TRP A 144 11.09 -4.05 -4.35
C TRP A 144 10.30 -2.84 -4.89
N ILE A 145 8.97 -2.85 -4.73
CA ILE A 145 8.10 -1.75 -5.17
C ILE A 145 8.36 -0.51 -4.31
N ASP A 146 8.34 -0.67 -2.99
CA ASP A 146 8.67 0.40 -2.03
C ASP A 146 10.06 0.99 -2.33
N MET A 147 11.04 0.15 -2.66
CA MET A 147 12.38 0.64 -3.01
C MET A 147 12.41 1.47 -4.31
N GLN A 148 11.49 1.27 -5.26
CA GLN A 148 11.39 2.17 -6.43
C GLN A 148 10.90 3.55 -6.03
N ASN A 149 9.90 3.63 -5.16
CA ASN A 149 9.46 4.90 -4.58
C ASN A 149 10.57 5.54 -3.75
N ASN A 150 11.29 4.78 -2.94
CA ASN A 150 12.43 5.27 -2.17
C ASN A 150 13.53 5.88 -3.05
N ARG A 151 13.83 5.26 -4.20
CA ARG A 151 14.77 5.81 -5.20
C ARG A 151 14.27 7.12 -5.79
N PHE A 152 12.99 7.19 -6.15
CA PHE A 152 12.36 8.42 -6.63
C PHE A 152 12.49 9.55 -5.60
N TRP A 153 12.15 9.28 -4.34
CA TRP A 153 12.23 10.27 -3.26
C TRP A 153 13.65 10.78 -2.95
N ASN A 154 14.68 10.00 -3.26
CA ASN A 154 16.08 10.41 -3.16
C ASN A 154 16.64 11.04 -4.45
N SER A 155 15.93 10.95 -5.57
CA SER A 155 16.39 11.44 -6.87
C SER A 155 16.23 12.96 -7.02
N GLN A 156 16.78 13.52 -8.10
CA GLN A 156 16.56 14.91 -8.48
C GLN A 156 15.14 15.18 -9.02
N GLU A 157 14.40 14.14 -9.42
CA GLU A 157 13.04 14.26 -9.95
C GLU A 157 11.97 14.40 -8.85
N ARG A 158 12.34 14.28 -7.57
CA ARG A 158 11.42 14.40 -6.44
C ARG A 158 10.72 15.77 -6.44
N PRO A 159 9.44 15.85 -6.06
CA PRO A 159 8.71 17.10 -6.06
C PRO A 159 9.23 18.08 -4.99
N LYS A 160 8.91 19.36 -5.15
CA LYS A 160 9.18 20.37 -4.11
C LYS A 160 8.22 20.23 -2.93
N PHE A 161 7.00 19.76 -3.19
CA PHE A 161 5.95 19.57 -2.20
C PHE A 161 5.36 18.16 -2.21
N ILE A 162 4.85 17.73 -1.07
CA ILE A 162 3.95 16.59 -0.95
C ILE A 162 2.65 17.10 -0.36
N LEU A 163 1.54 16.89 -1.06
CA LEU A 163 0.21 17.14 -0.54
C LEU A 163 -0.28 15.86 0.16
N TRP A 164 -0.29 15.88 1.49
CA TRP A 164 -0.66 14.74 2.31
C TRP A 164 -2.14 14.78 2.68
N ASP A 165 -2.93 13.88 2.11
CA ASP A 165 -4.34 13.66 2.47
C ASP A 165 -4.44 12.91 3.80
N THR A 166 -5.19 13.50 4.74
CA THR A 166 -5.39 12.96 6.09
C THR A 166 -6.80 12.38 6.27
N LYS A 167 -7.56 12.17 5.19
CA LYS A 167 -8.95 11.65 5.24
C LYS A 167 -9.10 10.36 6.06
N LEU A 168 -8.16 9.43 5.95
CA LEU A 168 -8.14 8.18 6.72
C LEU A 168 -7.24 8.25 7.97
N GLY A 169 -6.73 9.44 8.31
CA GLY A 169 -5.79 9.65 9.41
C GLY A 169 -4.57 8.75 9.27
N ILE A 170 -4.26 8.01 10.34
CA ILE A 170 -3.13 7.09 10.39
C ILE A 170 -3.37 5.73 9.72
N LYS A 171 -4.55 5.51 9.13
CA LYS A 171 -4.91 4.25 8.50
C LYS A 171 -4.79 4.32 6.98
N SER A 172 -4.53 3.17 6.39
CA SER A 172 -4.67 2.91 4.95
C SER A 172 -5.79 1.89 4.72
N ILE A 173 -5.93 1.40 3.49
CA ILE A 173 -6.90 0.36 3.14
C ILE A 173 -6.72 -0.87 4.04
N ASP A 174 -7.81 -1.61 4.26
CA ASP A 174 -7.84 -2.82 5.10
C ASP A 174 -7.30 -2.61 6.54
N ASP A 175 -7.50 -1.42 7.11
CA ASP A 175 -7.02 -1.05 8.45
C ASP A 175 -5.50 -1.25 8.64
N ARG A 176 -4.70 -1.05 7.58
CA ARG A 176 -3.24 -1.03 7.67
C ARG A 176 -2.77 0.25 8.33
N TYR A 177 -1.63 0.21 9.00
CA TYR A 177 -0.99 1.42 9.51
C TYR A 177 -0.29 2.14 8.36
N LEU A 178 -0.62 3.41 8.12
CA LEU A 178 -0.17 4.16 6.94
C LEU A 178 1.36 4.23 6.80
N PHE A 179 2.08 4.37 7.92
CA PHE A 179 3.54 4.41 7.95
C PHE A 179 4.18 3.03 7.63
N ASN A 180 3.36 1.96 7.59
CA ASN A 180 3.81 0.60 7.27
C ASN A 180 3.42 0.15 5.85
N ASP A 181 2.71 0.97 5.06
CA ASP A 181 2.47 0.66 3.65
C ASP A 181 3.78 0.67 2.86
N GLU A 182 4.63 1.68 3.13
CA GLU A 182 5.91 1.91 2.47
C GLU A 182 7.02 2.11 3.50
N PRO A 183 7.39 1.08 4.27
CA PRO A 183 8.31 1.26 5.40
C PRO A 183 9.67 1.84 5.01
N ILE A 184 10.16 1.62 3.79
CA ILE A 184 11.42 2.22 3.33
C ILE A 184 11.17 3.68 2.96
N SER A 185 10.21 3.94 2.07
CA SER A 185 9.95 5.29 1.54
C SER A 185 9.50 6.29 2.60
N ILE A 186 8.73 5.86 3.60
CA ILE A 186 8.23 6.75 4.65
C ILE A 186 9.37 7.45 5.41
N ILE A 187 10.48 6.75 5.65
CA ILE A 187 11.65 7.34 6.32
C ILE A 187 12.30 8.38 5.43
N THR A 188 12.43 8.10 4.13
CA THR A 188 12.98 9.05 3.15
C THR A 188 12.09 10.27 3.00
N ILE A 189 10.76 10.12 3.00
CA ILE A 189 9.82 11.25 2.98
C ILE A 189 10.01 12.12 4.23
N LEU A 190 9.96 11.52 5.42
CA LEU A 190 10.02 12.28 6.68
C LEU A 190 11.39 12.95 6.92
N THR A 191 12.48 12.38 6.38
CA THR A 191 13.82 12.98 6.49
C THR A 191 14.08 14.09 5.47
N ASN A 192 13.51 13.99 4.27
CA ASN A 192 13.71 14.98 3.21
C ASN A 192 12.69 16.12 3.26
N TYR A 193 11.51 15.91 3.83
CA TYR A 193 10.44 16.91 3.83
C TYR A 193 10.10 17.35 5.25
N LYS A 194 9.49 18.53 5.36
CA LYS A 194 8.95 19.06 6.61
C LYS A 194 7.53 19.56 6.41
N PRO A 195 6.61 19.33 7.35
CA PRO A 195 5.28 19.92 7.29
C PRO A 195 5.39 21.45 7.42
N VAL A 196 4.59 22.19 6.64
CA VAL A 196 4.61 23.66 6.63
C VAL A 196 3.27 24.30 6.94
N ILE A 197 2.17 23.66 6.54
CA ILE A 197 0.81 24.15 6.81
C ILE A 197 -0.15 22.96 6.79
N GLN A 198 -1.19 23.06 7.61
CA GLN A 198 -2.28 22.11 7.66
C GLN A 198 -3.57 22.89 7.48
N GLU A 199 -4.37 22.50 6.50
CA GLU A 199 -5.69 23.09 6.24
C GLU A 199 -6.67 21.95 5.99
N PHE A 200 -7.73 21.92 6.79
CA PHE A 200 -8.76 20.88 6.75
C PHE A 200 -8.18 19.45 6.72
N ARG A 201 -8.34 18.72 5.61
CA ARG A 201 -7.92 17.32 5.43
C ARG A 201 -6.52 17.17 4.84
N HIS A 202 -5.73 18.25 4.77
CA HIS A 202 -4.46 18.25 4.08
C HIS A 202 -3.34 18.81 4.93
N ILE A 203 -2.18 18.16 4.85
CA ILE A 203 -0.94 18.67 5.37
C ILE A 203 0.02 18.84 4.20
N LEU A 204 0.51 20.06 3.99
CA LEU A 204 1.52 20.31 2.96
C LEU A 204 2.90 20.09 3.56
N LEU A 205 3.68 19.21 2.94
CA LEU A 205 5.08 19.01 3.28
C LEU A 205 5.94 19.66 2.20
N LYS A 206 7.00 20.36 2.63
CA LYS A 206 7.97 21.03 1.76
C LYS A 206 9.31 20.35 1.85
N LEU A 207 9.97 20.18 0.71
CA LEU A 207 11.33 19.68 0.64
C LEU A 207 12.27 20.56 1.49
N ARG A 208 13.10 19.93 2.30
CA ARG A 208 14.13 20.59 3.10
C ARG A 208 15.32 20.96 2.21
N ASN A 209 16.02 22.03 2.56
CA ASN A 209 17.29 22.37 1.90
C ASN A 209 18.35 21.30 2.16
N GLU A 210 18.37 20.78 3.39
CA GLU A 210 19.23 19.67 3.81
C GLU A 210 18.38 18.59 4.48
N PRO A 211 18.59 17.31 4.12
CA PRO A 211 17.86 16.21 4.75
C PRO A 211 18.33 15.98 6.19
N ILE A 212 17.42 15.50 7.02
CA ILE A 212 17.77 15.08 8.39
C ILE A 212 18.53 13.77 8.32
N LEU A 213 19.76 13.79 8.81
CA LEU A 213 20.62 12.61 8.83
C LEU A 213 20.20 11.70 9.98
N ILE A 214 19.69 10.53 9.61
CA ILE A 214 19.36 9.46 10.54
C ILE A 214 20.36 8.32 10.36
N LYS A 215 20.92 7.84 11.47
CA LYS A 215 21.70 6.61 11.48
C LYS A 215 20.74 5.44 11.28
N HIS A 216 20.93 4.71 10.19
CA HIS A 216 20.19 3.49 9.88
C HIS A 216 21.16 2.33 9.62
N PRO A 217 20.71 1.06 9.76
CA PRO A 217 21.51 -0.08 9.35
C PRO A 217 21.88 -0.02 7.87
N PRO A 218 22.99 -0.62 7.44
CA PRO A 218 23.46 -0.56 6.06
C PRO A 218 22.50 -1.20 5.04
N THR A 219 21.54 -2.01 5.51
CA THR A 219 20.54 -2.65 4.66
C THR A 219 19.14 -2.45 5.21
N HIS A 220 18.19 -2.20 4.31
CA HIS A 220 16.75 -2.21 4.63
C HIS A 220 16.20 -3.62 4.85
N PHE A 221 16.98 -4.65 4.52
CA PHE A 221 16.54 -6.04 4.55
C PHE A 221 16.95 -6.76 5.83
N PHE A 222 16.29 -7.90 6.04
CA PHE A 222 16.64 -8.87 7.08
C PHE A 222 18.06 -9.39 6.84
N VAL A 223 18.94 -9.28 7.84
CA VAL A 223 20.33 -9.76 7.73
C VAL A 223 20.52 -10.91 8.71
N ASN A 224 21.03 -12.04 8.22
CA ASN A 224 21.38 -13.17 9.07
C ASN A 224 22.50 -12.76 10.03
N GLY A 225 22.27 -12.88 11.35
CA GLY A 225 23.22 -12.46 12.38
C GLY A 225 22.72 -12.75 13.80
N PRO A 226 23.55 -12.44 14.82
CA PRO A 226 23.26 -12.77 16.22
C PRO A 226 22.07 -12.01 16.81
N SER A 227 21.57 -10.96 16.15
CA SER A 227 20.46 -10.11 16.60
C SER A 227 19.08 -10.56 16.07
N ILE A 228 18.95 -11.83 15.68
CA ILE A 228 17.68 -12.40 15.22
C ILE A 228 17.00 -13.12 16.39
N PHE A 229 15.73 -12.79 16.58
CA PHE A 229 14.88 -13.41 17.58
C PHE A 229 13.80 -14.23 16.89
N ASN A 230 13.38 -15.33 17.54
CA ASN A 230 12.23 -16.11 17.10
C ASN A 230 10.99 -15.62 17.86
N GLY A 231 9.94 -15.26 17.12
CA GLY A 231 8.65 -14.86 17.66
C GLY A 231 7.60 -15.95 17.50
N LYS A 232 6.68 -16.00 18.45
CA LYS A 232 5.49 -16.85 18.41
C LYS A 232 4.25 -16.00 18.23
N PHE A 233 3.27 -16.53 17.50
CA PHE A 233 2.02 -15.83 17.27
C PHE A 233 1.20 -15.76 18.55
N ASN A 234 0.49 -14.65 18.71
CA ASN A 234 -0.36 -14.36 19.87
C ASN A 234 0.39 -14.27 21.21
N GLU A 235 1.72 -14.08 21.17
CA GLU A 235 2.54 -13.78 22.34
C GLU A 235 3.02 -12.33 22.28
N ASN A 236 3.10 -11.69 23.46
CA ASN A 236 3.59 -10.32 23.56
C ASN A 236 5.11 -10.30 23.39
N ILE A 237 5.59 -9.41 22.52
CA ILE A 237 7.00 -9.06 22.36
C ILE A 237 7.16 -7.68 22.98
N GLU A 238 7.99 -7.60 24.03
CA GLU A 238 8.30 -6.32 24.68
C GLU A 238 9.08 -5.43 23.72
N VAL A 239 8.67 -4.16 23.63
CA VAL A 239 9.42 -3.17 22.88
C VAL A 239 10.62 -2.76 23.72
N PRO A 240 11.85 -2.83 23.20
CA PRO A 240 13.04 -2.44 23.95
C PRO A 240 12.90 -0.97 24.32
N ILE A 241 12.93 -0.69 25.62
CA ILE A 241 12.95 0.69 26.12
C ILE A 241 14.29 1.27 25.70
N SER A 242 14.25 2.38 24.96
CA SER A 242 15.44 3.13 24.66
C SER A 242 15.31 4.51 25.27
N ASP A 243 16.26 4.89 26.13
CA ASP A 243 16.41 6.25 26.65
C ASP A 243 16.86 7.25 25.56
N SER A 244 16.96 6.78 24.30
CA SER A 244 17.42 7.55 23.16
C SER A 244 16.26 8.02 22.28
N ASN A 245 16.40 9.21 21.72
CA ASN A 245 15.49 9.88 20.79
C ASN A 245 15.41 9.15 19.43
N CYS A 246 15.11 7.85 19.42
CA CYS A 246 15.13 7.01 18.22
C CYS A 246 13.74 6.46 17.93
N ILE A 247 13.47 6.28 16.63
CA ILE A 247 12.33 5.51 16.17
C ILE A 247 12.73 4.03 16.16
N ILE A 248 11.91 3.22 16.79
CA ILE A 248 12.06 1.76 16.85
C ILE A 248 11.18 1.14 15.77
N ARG A 249 11.81 0.32 14.95
CA ARG A 249 11.20 -0.50 13.90
C ARG A 249 11.54 -1.96 14.13
N VAL A 250 10.76 -2.83 13.50
CA VAL A 250 11.03 -4.27 13.54
C VAL A 250 10.90 -4.87 12.15
N LYS A 251 11.94 -5.58 11.70
CA LYS A 251 11.90 -6.38 10.47
C LYS A 251 11.32 -7.74 10.84
N ILE A 252 10.26 -8.17 10.16
CA ILE A 252 9.58 -9.44 10.44
C ILE A 252 9.63 -10.33 9.20
N LYS A 253 10.17 -11.53 9.38
CA LYS A 253 10.21 -12.59 8.36
C LYS A 253 9.31 -13.75 8.79
N PHE A 254 8.23 -13.96 8.06
CA PHE A 254 7.28 -15.04 8.32
C PHE A 254 7.79 -16.36 7.73
N ASN A 255 7.74 -17.43 8.53
CA ASN A 255 8.15 -18.76 8.11
C ASN A 255 6.91 -19.60 7.78
N TYR A 256 6.69 -19.85 6.49
CA TYR A 256 5.56 -20.65 6.00
C TYR A 256 5.87 -22.15 6.04
N THR A 257 4.84 -22.97 6.20
CA THR A 257 4.93 -24.41 5.95
C THR A 257 4.98 -24.70 4.45
N LEU A 258 5.33 -25.92 4.02
CA LEU A 258 5.27 -26.30 2.60
C LEU A 258 3.86 -26.11 2.02
N LYS A 259 2.82 -26.49 2.77
CA LYS A 259 1.41 -26.24 2.41
C LYS A 259 1.10 -24.74 2.37
N GLY A 260 1.63 -23.97 3.32
CA GLY A 260 1.51 -22.51 3.36
C GLY A 260 2.15 -21.82 2.16
N ASN A 261 3.33 -22.27 1.72
CA ASN A 261 3.99 -21.76 0.52
C ASN A 261 3.15 -22.00 -0.74
N LEU A 262 2.62 -23.21 -0.91
CA LEU A 262 1.77 -23.53 -2.06
C LEU A 262 0.46 -22.72 -2.03
N LYS A 263 -0.17 -22.58 -0.85
CA LYS A 263 -1.36 -21.74 -0.69
C LYS A 263 -1.05 -20.28 -1.01
N ASN A 264 0.04 -19.73 -0.51
CA ASN A 264 0.47 -18.33 -0.77
C ASN A 264 0.85 -18.09 -2.23
N PHE A 265 1.27 -19.13 -2.96
CA PHE A 265 1.52 -19.04 -4.39
C PHE A 265 0.21 -19.02 -5.19
N LEU A 266 -0.76 -19.87 -4.84
CA LEU A 266 -2.04 -20.01 -5.57
C LEU A 266 -3.10 -18.99 -5.15
N PHE A 267 -3.05 -18.50 -3.91
CA PHE A 267 -4.04 -17.64 -3.29
C PHE A 267 -3.38 -16.50 -2.52
N ARG A 268 -4.12 -15.41 -2.29
CA ARG A 268 -3.66 -14.33 -1.40
C ARG A 268 -3.47 -14.91 0.02
N ALA A 269 -2.32 -14.64 0.64
CA ALA A 269 -2.09 -15.00 2.04
C ALA A 269 -3.17 -14.43 2.95
N ASP A 270 -3.52 -15.19 4.00
CA ASP A 270 -4.47 -14.73 5.01
C ASP A 270 -3.94 -13.47 5.69
N ALA A 271 -4.85 -12.67 6.27
CA ALA A 271 -4.47 -11.47 6.99
C ALA A 271 -3.61 -11.85 8.21
N GLN A 272 -2.38 -11.34 8.26
CA GLN A 272 -1.67 -11.20 9.53
C GLN A 272 -1.87 -9.77 10.02
N GLY A 273 -1.89 -9.59 11.33
CA GLY A 273 -1.98 -8.27 11.92
C GLY A 273 -1.07 -8.11 13.11
N ILE A 274 -0.93 -6.86 13.54
CA ILE A 274 -0.18 -6.45 14.71
C ILE A 274 -1.13 -5.78 15.69
N VAL A 275 -1.00 -6.14 16.96
CA VAL A 275 -1.71 -5.51 18.07
C VAL A 275 -0.69 -4.82 18.95
N PHE A 276 -0.85 -3.52 19.16
CA PHE A 276 -0.01 -2.71 20.04
C PHE A 276 -0.65 -2.58 21.42
N ASN A 277 0.14 -2.80 22.48
CA ASN A 277 -0.22 -2.52 23.86
C ASN A 277 0.63 -1.34 24.39
N PHE A 278 0.02 -0.39 25.07
CA PHE A 278 0.69 0.84 25.53
C PHE A 278 1.10 0.78 27.02
N HIS A 279 1.99 1.68 27.45
CA HIS A 279 2.49 1.72 28.83
C HIS A 279 1.45 2.17 29.87
N HIS A 280 0.59 3.13 29.50
CA HIS A 280 -0.27 3.86 30.47
C HIS A 280 -1.76 3.77 30.14
N THR A 281 -2.15 2.95 29.17
CA THR A 281 -3.56 2.75 28.81
C THR A 281 -3.83 1.27 28.54
N PRO A 282 -5.01 0.75 28.95
CA PRO A 282 -5.44 -0.60 28.59
C PRO A 282 -5.90 -0.70 27.12
N GLU A 283 -6.01 0.42 26.40
CA GLU A 283 -6.37 0.43 24.98
C GLU A 283 -5.39 -0.41 24.16
N LYS A 284 -5.91 -1.11 23.16
CA LYS A 284 -5.10 -1.84 22.17
C LYS A 284 -5.42 -1.33 20.78
N LYS A 285 -4.39 -1.18 19.95
CA LYS A 285 -4.58 -0.82 18.53
C LYS A 285 -4.19 -1.97 17.63
N PHE A 286 -5.12 -2.36 16.77
CA PHE A 286 -4.92 -3.37 15.75
C PHE A 286 -4.64 -2.72 14.40
N PHE A 287 -3.67 -3.25 13.67
CA PHE A 287 -3.45 -2.94 12.27
C PHE A 287 -3.16 -4.20 11.47
N ARG A 288 -3.66 -4.25 10.24
CA ARG A 288 -3.28 -5.31 9.30
C ARG A 288 -1.84 -5.11 8.85
N LEU A 289 -1.11 -6.23 8.70
CA LEU A 289 0.25 -6.26 8.17
C LEU A 289 0.28 -6.71 6.71
N ILE A 290 1.36 -6.32 6.04
CA ILE A 290 1.76 -6.83 4.74
C ILE A 290 2.98 -7.72 4.97
N PRO A 291 2.84 -9.05 5.06
CA PRO A 291 3.92 -9.96 5.43
C PRO A 291 5.15 -9.83 4.55
N LYS A 292 4.92 -9.68 3.24
CA LYS A 292 5.98 -9.57 2.23
C LYS A 292 6.80 -8.29 2.39
N ASN A 293 6.19 -7.18 2.80
CA ASN A 293 6.91 -5.91 3.02
C ASN A 293 7.40 -5.74 4.47
N SER A 294 6.97 -6.60 5.40
CA SER A 294 7.36 -6.51 6.81
C SER A 294 8.86 -6.77 7.03
N ILE A 295 9.54 -7.41 6.06
CA ILE A 295 11.00 -7.60 6.09
C ILE A 295 11.78 -6.29 5.93
N SER A 296 11.12 -5.22 5.46
CA SER A 296 11.69 -3.89 5.27
C SER A 296 11.74 -3.06 6.55
N GLY A 297 11.16 -3.56 7.66
CA GLY A 297 11.14 -2.90 8.96
C GLY A 297 9.85 -2.11 9.19
N ILE A 298 8.85 -2.69 9.83
CA ILE A 298 7.63 -1.94 10.17
C ILE A 298 7.88 -0.99 11.34
N TRP A 299 7.21 0.16 11.34
CA TRP A 299 7.18 1.14 12.42
C TRP A 299 6.52 0.58 13.68
N ILE A 300 7.17 0.74 14.83
CA ILE A 300 6.68 0.25 16.13
C ILE A 300 6.54 1.39 17.15
N ASN A 301 7.56 2.22 17.35
CA ASN A 301 7.59 3.18 18.45
C ASN A 301 8.40 4.44 18.07
N PRO A 302 8.00 5.67 18.44
CA PRO A 302 6.70 6.04 19.01
C PRO A 302 5.59 5.81 17.98
N LEU A 303 4.50 5.16 18.39
CA LEU A 303 3.36 4.92 17.49
C LEU A 303 2.57 6.22 17.32
N ILE A 304 2.56 6.76 16.11
CA ILE A 304 1.77 7.93 15.75
C ILE A 304 0.30 7.55 15.70
N THR A 305 -0.53 8.22 16.52
CA THR A 305 -1.97 7.93 16.65
C THR A 305 -2.86 8.88 15.88
N GLU A 306 -2.34 10.05 15.51
CA GLU A 306 -3.04 11.11 14.80
C GLU A 306 -2.08 11.84 13.84
N LEU A 307 -2.59 12.40 12.76
CA LEU A 307 -1.80 13.16 11.80
C LEU A 307 -2.01 14.66 12.02
N ASN A 308 -0.91 15.37 12.26
CA ASN A 308 -0.85 16.81 12.33
C ASN A 308 0.56 17.30 11.99
N LEU A 309 0.77 18.62 11.99
CA LEU A 309 2.09 19.22 11.73
C LEU A 309 3.21 18.68 12.64
N TYR A 310 2.92 18.35 13.90
CA TYR A 310 3.92 17.83 14.82
C TYR A 310 4.22 16.35 14.53
N THR A 311 3.20 15.54 14.28
CA THR A 311 3.34 14.08 14.11
C THR A 311 3.79 13.65 12.71
N LEU A 312 3.85 14.57 11.75
CA LEU A 312 4.49 14.39 10.44
C LEU A 312 5.87 15.06 10.31
N ASP A 313 6.40 15.61 11.40
CA ASP A 313 7.77 16.14 11.43
C ASP A 313 8.70 15.17 12.18
N ILE A 314 9.67 14.61 11.46
CA ILE A 314 10.62 13.64 12.03
C ILE A 314 11.34 14.19 13.27
N GLU A 315 11.64 15.49 13.33
CA GLU A 315 12.34 16.09 14.48
C GLU A 315 11.49 16.05 15.75
N ASN A 316 10.17 16.16 15.61
CA ASN A 316 9.22 16.09 16.71
C ASN A 316 8.91 14.63 17.06
N ILE A 317 8.80 13.76 16.05
CA ILE A 317 8.64 12.32 16.26
C ILE A 317 9.80 11.76 17.09
N LEU A 318 11.04 12.12 16.77
CA LEU A 318 12.24 11.66 17.49
C LEU A 318 12.25 12.12 18.96
N LYS A 319 11.58 13.23 19.30
CA LYS A 319 11.41 13.73 20.68
C LYS A 319 10.17 13.18 21.37
N THR A 320 9.33 12.43 20.67
CA THR A 320 8.07 11.93 21.22
C THR A 320 8.34 10.77 22.15
N LYS A 321 7.74 10.82 23.36
CA LYS A 321 7.89 9.75 24.34
C LYS A 321 7.40 8.42 23.78
N HIS A 322 8.20 7.39 24.00
CA HIS A 322 7.85 6.01 23.69
C HIS A 322 6.54 5.63 24.37
N ASN A 323 5.54 5.24 23.57
CA ASN A 323 4.18 4.98 24.04
C ASN A 323 3.82 3.49 23.97
N VAL A 324 4.47 2.71 23.11
CA VAL A 324 4.23 1.27 22.97
C VAL A 324 5.09 0.48 23.96
N LYS A 325 4.43 -0.31 24.82
CA LYS A 325 5.07 -1.23 25.77
C LYS A 325 5.44 -2.56 25.11
N SER A 326 4.54 -3.10 24.30
CA SER A 326 4.71 -4.38 23.64
C SER A 326 3.83 -4.45 22.40
N PHE A 327 4.15 -5.37 21.50
CA PHE A 327 3.26 -5.71 20.39
C PHE A 327 3.10 -7.22 20.28
N MET A 328 2.05 -7.64 19.59
CA MET A 328 1.74 -9.04 19.33
C MET A 328 1.41 -9.23 17.86
N ILE A 329 1.98 -10.26 17.25
CA ILE A 329 1.62 -10.66 15.88
C ILE A 329 0.50 -11.69 15.96
N ILE A 330 -0.64 -11.37 15.37
CA ILE A 330 -1.81 -12.24 15.32
C ILE A 330 -1.94 -12.87 13.93
N THR A 331 -2.43 -14.11 13.91
CA THR A 331 -2.73 -14.85 12.68
C THR A 331 -4.00 -15.67 12.87
N GLU A 332 -4.86 -15.66 11.86
CA GLU A 332 -6.05 -16.51 11.80
C GLU A 332 -5.70 -17.95 11.36
N ASP A 333 -4.61 -18.13 10.58
CA ASP A 333 -4.22 -19.42 10.02
C ASP A 333 -2.95 -19.98 10.70
N LYS A 334 -3.14 -20.57 11.88
CA LYS A 334 -2.07 -21.24 12.65
C LYS A 334 -1.50 -22.48 11.95
N LYS A 335 -2.17 -23.03 10.94
CA LYS A 335 -1.73 -24.26 10.24
C LYS A 335 -0.75 -23.96 9.10
N MET A 336 -0.76 -22.74 8.57
CA MET A 336 0.07 -22.33 7.43
C MET A 336 1.40 -21.70 7.81
N LEU A 337 1.51 -21.15 9.04
CA LEU A 337 2.71 -20.49 9.54
C LEU A 337 3.38 -21.32 10.64
N LYS A 338 4.70 -21.53 10.53
CA LYS A 338 5.52 -22.19 11.57
C LYS A 338 5.89 -21.25 12.72
N GLY A 339 5.90 -19.96 12.44
CA GLY A 339 6.38 -18.90 13.34
C GLY A 339 6.90 -17.72 12.52
N PHE A 340 7.60 -16.80 13.16
CA PHE A 340 8.30 -15.72 12.48
C PHE A 340 9.63 -15.43 13.17
N GLN A 341 10.53 -14.83 12.42
CA GLN A 341 11.76 -14.25 12.94
C GLN A 341 11.62 -12.74 12.92
N TYR A 342 12.21 -12.07 13.89
CA TYR A 342 12.21 -10.62 13.94
C TYR A 342 13.58 -10.07 14.32
N GLN A 343 13.85 -8.86 13.83
CA GLN A 343 15.09 -8.13 14.07
C GLN A 343 14.74 -6.66 14.33
N TRP A 344 15.24 -6.12 15.44
CA TRP A 344 15.06 -4.71 15.79
C TRP A 344 15.90 -3.81 14.90
N GLU A 345 15.33 -2.66 14.55
CA GLU A 345 16.00 -1.58 13.85
C GLU A 345 15.74 -0.26 14.59
N TYR A 346 16.80 0.50 14.82
CA TYR A 346 16.75 1.77 15.52
C TYR A 346 17.19 2.87 14.55
N LEU A 347 16.33 3.86 14.39
CA LEU A 347 16.55 5.03 13.56
C LEU A 347 16.78 6.22 14.47
N CYS A 348 18.05 6.58 14.65
CA CYS A 348 18.49 7.62 15.58
C CYS A 348 19.00 8.84 14.82
N PRO A 349 18.90 10.06 15.38
CA PRO A 349 19.58 11.23 14.84
C PRO A 349 21.08 10.94 14.74
N LYS A 350 21.71 11.29 13.62
CA LYS A 350 23.16 11.28 13.54
C LYS A 350 23.66 12.53 14.30
N ASP A 351 24.47 12.34 15.34
CA ASP A 351 25.11 13.47 16.00
C ASP A 351 25.91 14.28 14.96
N ILE A 352 25.58 15.56 14.81
CA ILE A 352 26.31 16.51 13.94
C ILE A 352 27.65 16.93 14.60
N LYS A 353 27.98 16.41 15.80
CA LYS A 353 29.25 16.69 16.46
C LYS A 353 30.38 15.85 15.85
N GLY A 354 30.98 16.39 14.81
CA GLY A 354 32.20 15.88 14.19
C GLY A 354 32.53 16.59 12.88
N LYS A 355 32.84 17.88 12.95
CA LYS A 355 33.74 18.54 12.00
C LYS A 355 35.13 18.52 12.60
#